data_AF-A0A6S7HT53-F1
#
_entry.id   AF-A0A6S7HT53-F1
#
_cell.length_a   1.000
_cell.length_b   1.000
_cell.length_c   1.000
_cell.angle_alpha   90.00
_cell.angle_beta   90.00
_cell.angle_gamma   90.00
#
_symmetry.space_group_name_H-M   'P 1'
#
loop_
_entity.id
_entity.type
_entity.pdbx_description
1 polymer ?
#
loop_
_entity_poly.entity_id
_entity_poly.type
_entity_poly.pdbx_seq_one_letter_code
_entity_poly.pdbx_strand_id
1 'polypeptide(L)'
;MTYLTFVTGLAILVAIQCTSVNTCSYPQQYKSDTSSPYYLGEMSLSDAIKGKRKRYVIWPWTLTHSMILFRGKVFEWGINYTYYMNRSPSSCQITWHWGAKGFSKCSLSDVESWTRAYGRSNTYDILSNNCHMFVNRLAKYLNTNCGR
;
A
#
# COMPACT_ATOMS: atom_id res chain seq x y z
N MET A 1 -38.02 16.34 -58.78
CA MET A 1 -36.57 16.66 -58.73
C MET A 1 -36.15 16.68 -57.28
N THR A 2 -35.22 15.78 -56.96
CA THR A 2 -34.78 15.35 -55.64
C THR A 2 -33.78 16.34 -55.05
N TYR A 3 -33.91 16.67 -53.76
CA TYR A 3 -32.76 17.15 -52.97
C TYR A 3 -32.62 16.27 -51.73
N LEU A 4 -31.50 15.55 -51.73
CA LEU A 4 -31.06 14.57 -50.76
C LEU A 4 -30.44 15.31 -49.57
N THR A 5 -30.96 15.06 -48.36
CA THR A 5 -30.38 15.50 -47.09
C THR A 5 -29.12 14.68 -46.80
N PHE A 6 -27.96 15.34 -46.72
CA PHE A 6 -26.74 14.75 -46.14
C PHE A 6 -26.56 15.27 -44.72
N VAL A 7 -26.98 14.46 -43.74
CA VAL A 7 -26.58 14.64 -42.33
C VAL A 7 -25.30 13.85 -42.15
N THR A 8 -24.16 14.54 -42.07
CA THR A 8 -22.89 13.92 -41.70
C THR A 8 -22.89 13.65 -40.19
N GLY A 9 -23.24 12.41 -39.83
CA GLY A 9 -23.12 11.90 -38.46
C GLY A 9 -21.65 11.78 -38.07
N LEU A 10 -21.19 12.66 -37.18
CA LEU A 10 -19.88 12.58 -36.54
C LEU A 10 -19.94 11.46 -35.48
N ALA A 11 -19.57 10.23 -35.85
CA ALA A 11 -19.42 9.14 -34.91
C ALA A 11 -18.15 9.37 -34.08
N ILE A 12 -18.29 9.92 -32.88
CA ILE A 12 -17.21 10.00 -31.89
C ILE A 12 -17.02 8.59 -31.31
N LEU A 13 -16.08 7.84 -31.89
CA LEU A 13 -15.50 6.65 -31.29
C LEU A 13 -14.73 7.08 -30.03
N VAL A 14 -15.36 6.96 -28.87
CA VAL A 14 -14.65 7.03 -27.59
C VAL A 14 -13.82 5.75 -27.48
N ALA A 15 -12.55 5.83 -27.90
CA ALA A 15 -11.57 4.81 -27.60
C ALA A 15 -11.38 4.78 -26.09
N ILE A 16 -11.99 3.78 -25.42
CA ILE A 16 -11.64 3.44 -24.04
C ILE A 16 -10.21 2.91 -24.10
N GLN A 17 -9.25 3.81 -23.90
CA GLN A 17 -7.87 3.42 -23.66
C GLN A 17 -7.84 2.67 -22.34
N CYS A 18 -7.88 1.34 -22.42
CA CYS A 18 -7.43 0.46 -21.34
C CYS A 18 -5.94 0.74 -21.13
N THR A 19 -5.63 1.78 -20.35
CA THR A 19 -4.32 1.90 -19.74
C THR A 19 -4.18 0.68 -18.84
N SER A 20 -3.41 -0.30 -19.28
CA SER A 20 -3.01 -1.42 -18.44
C SER A 20 -2.21 -0.83 -17.28
N VAL A 21 -2.90 -0.53 -16.19
CA VAL A 21 -2.24 -0.36 -14.91
C VAL A 21 -1.58 -1.72 -14.66
N ASN A 22 -0.25 -1.76 -14.60
CA ASN A 22 0.50 -2.94 -14.22
C ASN A 22 0.09 -3.32 -12.78
N THR A 23 -0.97 -4.10 -12.66
CA THR A 23 -1.48 -4.62 -11.39
C THR A 23 -0.87 -5.98 -11.17
N CYS A 24 -0.18 -6.13 -10.05
CA CYS A 24 0.32 -7.40 -9.59
C CYS A 24 -0.63 -8.00 -8.56
N SER A 25 -0.64 -9.33 -8.51
CA SER A 25 -1.45 -10.09 -7.57
C SER A 25 -1.01 -9.81 -6.13
N TYR A 26 -1.98 -9.70 -5.24
CA TYR A 26 -1.77 -9.56 -3.80
C TYR A 26 -2.76 -10.46 -3.05
N PRO A 27 -2.48 -10.82 -1.79
CA PRO A 27 -3.38 -11.65 -1.00
C PRO A 27 -4.76 -11.01 -0.91
N GLN A 28 -5.76 -11.72 -1.42
CA GLN A 28 -7.15 -11.30 -1.32
C GLN A 28 -7.54 -11.23 0.15
N GLN A 29 -8.13 -10.10 0.54
CA GLN A 29 -8.59 -9.91 1.91
C GLN A 29 -10.09 -10.12 1.98
N TYR A 30 -10.49 -11.17 2.69
CA TYR A 30 -11.89 -11.37 3.02
C TYR A 30 -12.34 -10.24 3.95
N LYS A 31 -13.36 -9.48 3.53
CA LYS A 31 -14.04 -8.53 4.40
C LYS A 31 -14.87 -9.32 5.42
N SER A 32 -14.25 -9.62 6.55
CA SER A 32 -14.95 -10.16 7.71
C SER A 32 -15.02 -9.08 8.79
N ASP A 33 -16.21 -8.88 9.33
CA ASP A 33 -16.45 -7.91 10.41
C ASP A 33 -15.87 -8.40 11.74
N THR A 34 -15.69 -9.72 11.91
CA THR A 34 -15.24 -10.30 13.18
C THR A 34 -13.71 -10.40 13.29
N SER A 35 -13.02 -10.78 12.21
CA SER A 35 -11.57 -10.94 12.21
C SER A 35 -11.05 -10.98 10.78
N SER A 36 -10.00 -10.20 10.49
CA SER A 36 -9.41 -10.12 9.15
C SER A 36 -7.94 -10.58 9.17
N PRO A 37 -7.47 -11.29 8.12
CA PRO A 37 -6.06 -11.61 8.01
C PRO A 37 -5.23 -10.35 7.76
N TYR A 38 -3.98 -10.38 8.21
CA TYR A 38 -2.98 -9.40 7.79
C TYR A 38 -1.76 -10.09 7.17
N TYR A 39 -1.15 -9.43 6.19
CA TYR A 39 -0.05 -9.98 5.40
C TYR A 39 1.15 -9.05 5.47
N LEU A 40 2.34 -9.65 5.43
CA LEU A 40 3.60 -8.90 5.34
C LEU A 40 3.92 -8.68 3.86
N GLY A 41 4.42 -7.49 3.54
CA GLY A 41 4.93 -7.15 2.23
C GLY A 41 6.28 -6.48 2.33
N GLU A 42 7.08 -6.63 1.29
CA GLU A 42 8.38 -5.99 1.18
C GLU A 42 8.57 -5.41 -0.22
N MET A 43 9.34 -4.34 -0.32
CA MET A 43 9.83 -3.84 -1.60
C MET A 43 11.27 -3.35 -1.46
N SER A 44 11.98 -3.20 -2.57
CA SER A 44 13.26 -2.51 -2.57
C SER A 44 13.09 -1.05 -2.10
N LEU A 45 13.98 -0.55 -1.25
CA LEU A 45 13.97 0.86 -0.85
C LEU A 45 14.15 1.79 -2.07
N SER A 46 14.87 1.36 -3.11
CA SER A 46 14.99 2.16 -4.34
C SER A 46 13.64 2.35 -5.02
N ASP A 47 12.76 1.34 -5.00
CA ASP A 47 11.41 1.42 -5.54
C ASP A 47 10.46 2.20 -4.63
N ALA A 48 10.64 2.08 -3.31
CA ALA A 48 9.96 2.91 -2.32
C ALA A 48 10.22 4.42 -2.54
N ILE A 49 11.47 4.77 -2.84
CA ILE A 49 11.91 6.16 -3.07
C ILE A 49 11.47 6.67 -4.45
N LYS A 50 11.56 5.87 -5.52
CA LYS A 50 11.13 6.26 -6.89
C LYS A 50 9.68 6.75 -6.96
N GLY A 51 8.81 6.32 -6.05
CA GLY A 51 7.42 6.77 -5.94
C GLY A 51 7.23 8.23 -5.50
N LYS A 52 8.29 8.93 -5.07
CA LYS A 52 8.25 10.36 -4.71
C LYS A 52 9.45 11.10 -5.33
N ARG A 53 9.19 12.27 -5.91
CA ARG A 53 10.11 13.09 -6.74
C ARG A 53 11.61 13.03 -6.36
N LYS A 54 12.42 12.83 -7.41
CA LYS A 54 13.89 12.76 -7.53
C LYS A 54 14.70 13.50 -6.45
N ARG A 55 15.46 12.75 -5.64
CA ARG A 55 16.89 13.02 -5.35
C ARG A 55 17.62 11.67 -5.34
N TYR A 56 18.67 11.59 -6.16
CA TYR A 56 19.44 10.38 -6.41
C TYR A 56 20.34 10.11 -5.20
N VAL A 57 20.18 8.94 -4.56
CA VAL A 57 21.10 8.44 -3.53
C VAL A 57 21.50 7.03 -3.94
N ILE A 58 22.78 6.84 -4.26
CA ILE A 58 23.39 5.54 -4.56
C ILE A 58 23.81 4.91 -3.23
N TRP A 59 23.23 3.78 -2.80
CA TRP A 59 23.85 2.88 -1.80
C TRP A 59 23.43 1.40 -2.02
N PRO A 60 24.31 0.41 -1.73
CA PRO A 60 24.49 -0.76 -2.59
C PRO A 60 24.07 -2.15 -2.04
N TRP A 61 23.35 -2.28 -0.93
CA TRP A 61 23.04 -3.63 -0.39
C TRP A 61 21.63 -3.66 0.19
N THR A 62 20.67 -4.08 -0.65
CA THR A 62 19.22 -4.17 -0.46
C THR A 62 18.66 -3.74 0.91
N LEU A 63 18.51 -2.44 1.11
CA LEU A 63 17.58 -1.93 2.12
C LEU A 63 16.17 -2.33 1.64
N THR A 64 15.53 -3.27 2.31
CA THR A 64 14.13 -3.61 2.05
C THR A 64 13.24 -2.64 2.83
N HIS A 65 12.05 -2.38 2.30
CA HIS A 65 11.02 -1.58 2.94
C HIS A 65 9.85 -2.49 3.28
N SER A 66 9.65 -2.75 4.57
CA SER A 66 8.57 -3.60 5.03
C SER A 66 7.27 -2.83 5.24
N MET A 67 6.15 -3.51 4.95
CA MET A 67 4.79 -3.00 5.12
C MET A 67 3.81 -4.11 5.52
N ILE A 68 2.61 -3.72 5.94
CA ILE A 68 1.50 -4.64 6.26
C ILE A 68 0.29 -4.34 5.39
N LEU A 69 -0.35 -5.38 4.85
CA LEU A 69 -1.69 -5.31 4.26
C LEU A 69 -2.72 -5.75 5.29
N PHE A 70 -3.65 -4.86 5.64
CA PHE A 70 -4.77 -5.16 6.53
C PHE A 70 -6.04 -4.40 6.13
N ARG A 71 -7.18 -5.10 6.13
CA ARG A 71 -8.49 -4.65 5.65
C ARG A 71 -8.45 -3.84 4.32
N GLY A 72 -7.68 -4.31 3.34
CA GLY A 72 -7.51 -3.75 2.00
C GLY A 72 -6.55 -2.57 1.93
N LYS A 73 -5.90 -2.21 3.05
CA LYS A 73 -5.04 -1.03 3.15
C LYS A 73 -3.60 -1.42 3.47
N VAL A 74 -2.66 -0.73 2.82
CA VAL A 74 -1.23 -0.89 3.04
C VAL A 74 -0.76 0.11 4.11
N PHE A 75 -0.10 -0.41 5.13
CA PHE A 75 0.49 0.36 6.22
C PHE A 75 2.02 0.24 6.14
N GLU A 76 2.67 1.38 5.96
CA GLU A 76 4.13 1.49 5.85
C GLU A 76 4.62 2.77 6.57
N TRP A 77 5.90 2.83 6.91
CA TRP A 77 6.50 3.98 7.59
C TRP A 77 7.91 4.25 7.06
N GLY A 78 8.24 5.51 6.74
CA GLY A 78 9.48 5.88 6.06
C GLY A 78 9.96 7.32 6.33
N ILE A 79 11.12 7.66 5.76
CA ILE A 79 11.96 8.87 6.00
C ILE A 79 11.23 10.23 5.83
N ASN A 80 9.98 10.28 5.37
CA ASN A 80 9.20 11.53 5.22
C ASN A 80 7.79 11.45 5.84
N TYR A 81 7.66 10.81 7.00
CA TYR A 81 6.47 10.89 7.87
C TYR A 81 5.13 10.47 7.26
N THR A 82 5.07 9.71 6.16
CA THR A 82 3.78 9.18 5.70
C THR A 82 3.44 7.91 6.48
N TYR A 83 2.62 8.05 7.52
CA TYR A 83 2.03 7.02 8.41
C TYR A 83 0.94 6.17 7.74
N TYR A 84 0.84 6.31 6.43
CA TYR A 84 0.02 5.59 5.47
C TYR A 84 0.51 6.15 4.14
N MET A 85 0.89 5.32 3.19
CA MET A 85 0.83 5.75 1.81
C MET A 85 -0.48 5.19 1.26
N ASN A 86 -1.18 5.94 0.42
CA ASN A 86 -2.20 5.38 -0.47
C ASN A 86 -1.52 4.53 -1.56
N ARG A 87 -0.62 3.63 -1.13
CA ARG A 87 0.04 2.66 -1.98
C ARG A 87 -0.99 1.60 -2.29
N SER A 88 -1.22 1.37 -3.58
CA SER A 88 -2.08 0.28 -4.00
C SER A 88 -1.44 -1.05 -3.58
N PRO A 89 -2.17 -1.96 -2.93
CA PRO A 89 -1.66 -3.30 -2.65
C PRO A 89 -1.32 -4.08 -3.93
N SER A 90 -1.90 -3.71 -5.07
CA SER A 90 -1.57 -4.28 -6.39
C SER A 90 -0.31 -3.69 -7.05
N SER A 91 0.48 -2.88 -6.35
CA SER A 91 1.73 -2.36 -6.92
C SER A 91 2.74 -3.50 -7.14
N CYS A 92 3.22 -3.66 -8.36
CA CYS A 92 4.22 -4.66 -8.73
C CYS A 92 5.59 -4.50 -8.05
N GLN A 93 5.80 -3.39 -7.36
CA GLN A 93 7.01 -3.18 -6.55
C GLN A 93 6.94 -3.94 -5.23
N ILE A 94 5.74 -4.33 -4.79
CA ILE A 94 5.52 -5.01 -3.52
C ILE A 94 5.54 -6.52 -3.77
N THR A 95 6.41 -7.21 -3.05
CA THR A 95 6.38 -8.66 -2.90
C THR A 95 5.61 -8.99 -1.63
N TRP A 96 4.45 -9.62 -1.77
CA TRP A 96 3.64 -10.05 -0.63
C TRP A 96 3.99 -11.47 -0.19
N HIS A 97 4.04 -11.69 1.11
CA HIS A 97 4.01 -13.03 1.67
C HIS A 97 2.57 -13.57 1.59
N TRP A 98 2.39 -14.66 0.84
CA TRP A 98 1.07 -15.24 0.58
C TRP A 98 0.41 -15.89 1.80
N GLY A 99 1.20 -16.29 2.80
CA GLY A 99 0.68 -16.75 4.09
C GLY A 99 0.25 -15.58 4.96
N ALA A 100 -0.99 -15.61 5.45
CA ALA A 100 -1.43 -14.66 6.47
C ALA A 100 -0.51 -14.77 7.69
N LYS A 101 0.03 -13.64 8.13
CA LYS A 101 0.91 -13.62 9.31
C LYS A 101 0.12 -13.82 10.61
N GLY A 102 -1.15 -13.41 10.59
CA GLY A 102 -2.11 -13.64 11.66
C GLY A 102 -3.47 -13.06 11.30
N PHE A 103 -4.38 -13.11 12.27
CA PHE A 103 -5.74 -12.59 12.17
C PHE A 103 -5.98 -11.60 13.30
N SER A 104 -6.70 -10.52 13.01
CA SER A 104 -6.99 -9.49 13.99
C SER A 104 -8.44 -9.03 13.93
N LYS A 105 -9.01 -8.84 15.12
CA LYS A 105 -10.34 -8.22 15.30
C LYS A 105 -10.32 -6.70 15.23
N CYS A 106 -9.13 -6.09 15.13
CA CYS A 106 -8.98 -4.65 15.00
C CYS A 106 -9.85 -4.07 13.88
N SER A 107 -10.46 -2.91 14.14
CA SER A 107 -11.07 -2.12 13.08
C SER A 107 -9.99 -1.43 12.25
N LEU A 108 -10.33 -1.00 11.03
CA LEU A 108 -9.41 -0.19 10.22
C LEU A 108 -9.06 1.12 10.94
N SER A 109 -10.03 1.75 11.61
CA SER A 109 -9.84 2.98 12.37
C SER A 109 -8.88 2.84 13.56
N ASP A 110 -8.89 1.69 14.25
CA ASP A 110 -7.96 1.43 15.35
C ASP A 110 -6.51 1.41 14.85
N VAL A 111 -6.28 0.75 13.73
CA VAL A 111 -4.97 0.65 13.11
C VAL A 111 -4.51 2.02 12.60
N GLU A 112 -5.37 2.76 11.91
CA GLU A 112 -5.06 4.12 11.46
C GLU A 112 -4.79 5.10 12.61
N SER A 113 -5.48 4.95 13.73
CA SER A 113 -5.21 5.74 14.95
C SER A 113 -3.85 5.38 15.54
N TRP A 114 -3.57 4.09 15.66
CA TRP A 114 -2.29 3.59 16.16
C TRP A 114 -1.12 4.03 15.27
N THR A 115 -1.20 3.91 13.94
CA THR A 115 -0.10 4.29 13.04
C THR A 115 0.14 5.80 13.05
N ARG A 116 -0.93 6.61 13.16
CA ARG A 116 -0.83 8.07 13.37
C ARG A 116 -0.12 8.41 14.68
N ALA A 117 -0.51 7.76 15.78
CA ALA A 117 0.14 7.98 17.08
C ALA A 117 1.60 7.55 17.05
N TYR A 118 1.89 6.38 16.45
CA TYR A 118 3.23 5.87 16.26
C TYR A 118 4.11 6.89 15.54
N GLY A 119 3.67 7.40 14.38
CA GLY A 119 4.43 8.35 13.58
C GLY A 119 4.63 9.72 14.24
N ARG A 120 3.76 10.11 15.18
CA ARG A 120 3.94 11.35 15.97
C ARG A 120 4.93 11.17 17.12
N SER A 121 4.93 10.00 17.75
CA SER A 121 5.74 9.72 18.95
C SER A 121 7.11 9.12 18.64
N ASN A 122 7.43 8.86 17.37
CA ASN A 122 8.66 8.20 16.96
C ASN A 122 9.34 8.98 15.83
N THR A 123 10.66 9.10 15.91
CA THR A 123 11.49 9.61 14.81
C THR A 123 12.01 8.43 13.99
N TYR A 124 11.90 8.53 12.67
CA TYR A 124 12.42 7.49 11.78
C TYR A 124 13.94 7.52 11.76
N ASP A 125 14.57 6.39 12.02
CA ASP A 125 16.00 6.17 11.90
C ASP A 125 16.26 4.88 11.10
N ILE A 126 17.11 4.96 10.07
CA ILE A 126 17.32 3.86 9.13
C ILE A 126 17.85 2.60 9.81
N LEU A 127 18.65 2.73 10.87
CA LEU A 127 19.36 1.62 11.50
C LEU A 127 18.67 1.08 12.76
N SER A 128 17.85 1.89 13.45
CA SER A 128 17.33 1.57 14.78
C SER A 128 15.81 1.71 14.93
N ASN A 129 15.16 2.62 14.21
CA ASN A 129 13.72 2.86 14.29
C ASN A 129 13.15 3.07 12.88
N ASN A 130 13.14 2.00 12.10
CA ASN A 130 12.82 2.01 10.68
C ASN A 130 11.47 1.32 10.37
N CYS A 131 11.21 1.11 9.08
CA CYS A 131 10.02 0.41 8.58
C CYS A 131 9.84 -1.00 9.16
N HIS A 132 10.91 -1.76 9.39
CA HIS A 132 10.84 -3.09 10.00
C HIS A 132 10.35 -3.03 11.45
N MET A 133 10.87 -2.08 12.23
CA MET A 133 10.44 -1.88 13.61
C MET A 133 8.97 -1.46 13.69
N PHE A 134 8.53 -0.59 12.78
CA PHE A 134 7.13 -0.24 12.65
C PHE A 134 6.25 -1.48 12.35
N VAL A 135 6.61 -2.28 11.34
CA VAL A 135 5.88 -3.50 10.97
C VAL A 135 5.81 -4.49 12.12
N ASN A 136 6.91 -4.74 12.82
CA ASN A 136 6.95 -5.65 13.96
C ASN A 136 6.04 -5.19 15.11
N ARG A 137 6.07 -3.90 15.43
CA ARG A 137 5.21 -3.32 16.48
C ARG A 137 3.74 -3.31 16.07
N LEU A 138 3.43 -3.02 14.81
CA LEU A 138 2.07 -3.08 14.30
C LEU A 138 1.54 -4.51 14.27
N ALA A 139 2.32 -5.48 13.82
CA ALA A 139 1.95 -6.90 13.87
C ALA A 139 1.67 -7.38 15.30
N LYS A 140 2.46 -6.93 16.28
CA LYS A 140 2.21 -7.18 17.71
C LYS A 140 0.86 -6.60 18.16
N TYR A 141 0.58 -5.34 17.81
CA TYR A 141 -0.69 -4.68 18.12
C TYR A 141 -1.91 -5.37 17.46
N LEU A 142 -1.75 -5.87 16.24
CA LEU A 142 -2.77 -6.65 15.56
C LEU A 142 -3.00 -8.01 16.24
N ASN A 143 -1.93 -8.70 16.65
CA ASN A 143 -2.01 -9.98 17.35
C ASN A 143 -2.68 -9.90 18.73
N THR A 144 -2.57 -8.75 19.41
CA THR A 144 -3.27 -8.50 20.67
C THR A 144 -4.70 -8.02 20.47
N ASN A 145 -5.23 -8.07 19.23
CA ASN A 145 -6.54 -7.53 18.88
C ASN A 145 -6.73 -6.08 19.35
N CYS A 146 -5.74 -5.23 19.07
CA CYS A 146 -5.73 -3.82 19.44
C CYS A 146 -5.57 -3.56 20.95
N GLY A 147 -5.18 -4.58 21.72
CA GLY A 147 -4.68 -4.41 23.07
C GLY A 147 -3.33 -3.67 23.06
N ARG A 148 -3.20 -2.64 23.89
CA ARG A 148 -1.96 -1.88 24.08
C ARG A 148 -0.94 -2.64 24.91
#